data_AF-A0A552D9D5-F1
#
_entry.id   AF-A0A552D9D5-F1
#
_cell.length_a   1.000
_cell.length_b   1.000
_cell.length_c   1.000
_cell.angle_alpha   90.00
_cell.angle_beta   90.00
_cell.angle_gamma   90.00
#
_symmetry.space_group_name_H-M   'P 1'
#
loop_
_entity.id
_entity.type
_entity.pdbx_description
1 polymer ?
#
loop_
_entity_poly.entity_id
_entity_poly.type
_entity_poly.pdbx_seq_one_letter_code
_entity_poly.pdbx_strand_id
1 'polypeptide(L)'
;MNEQSAQAYVNLIEQLLACADDEELNNILQANQELIDPQFLQVMENYATGLEQQGNNNNAAWLRNMAQQLGQYLNPQARNIEEYEAFLTVGDIDNRLRCC
;
A
#
# COMPACT_ATOMS: atom_id res chain seq x y z
N MET A 1 7.20 11.92 7.43
CA MET A 1 6.84 10.96 8.48
C MET A 1 6.80 11.71 9.81
N ASN A 2 5.61 11.97 10.35
CA ASN A 2 5.49 12.43 11.73
C ASN A 2 5.45 11.19 12.62
N GLU A 3 6.11 11.21 13.77
CA GLU A 3 6.20 10.05 14.68
C GLU A 3 4.82 9.53 15.12
N GLN A 4 3.82 10.43 15.19
CA GLN A 4 2.43 10.09 15.48
C GLN A 4 1.78 9.22 14.38
N SER A 5 2.14 9.43 13.12
CA SER A 5 1.62 8.65 11.99
C SER A 5 2.19 7.23 11.99
N ALA A 6 3.46 7.06 12.35
CA ALA A 6 4.08 5.74 12.42
C ALA A 6 3.41 4.84 13.48
N GLN A 7 3.11 5.39 14.66
CA GLN A 7 2.40 4.64 15.68
C GLN A 7 0.96 4.30 15.26
N ALA A 8 0.26 5.23 14.60
CA ALA A 8 -1.09 4.97 14.09
C ALA A 8 -1.11 3.81 13.08
N TYR A 9 -0.12 3.75 12.18
CA TYR A 9 0.02 2.64 11.23
C TYR A 9 0.27 1.30 11.91
N VAL A 10 1.16 1.25 12.91
CA VAL A 10 1.43 0.02 13.67
C VAL A 10 0.18 -0.44 14.42
N ASN A 11 -0.52 0.48 15.09
CA ASN A 11 -1.76 0.16 15.81
C ASN A 11 -2.84 -0.38 14.86
N LEU A 12 -2.93 0.14 13.64
CA LEU A 12 -3.86 -0.37 12.64
C LEU A 12 -3.48 -1.79 12.18
N ILE A 13 -2.19 -2.05 11.94
CA ILE A 13 -1.70 -3.39 11.56
C ILE A 13 -2.00 -4.42 12.66
N GLU A 14 -1.78 -4.07 13.93
CA GLU A 14 -2.09 -4.95 15.05
C GLU A 14 -3.58 -5.25 15.17
N GLN A 15 -4.45 -4.25 14.95
CA GLN A 15 -5.90 -4.46 14.91
C GLN A 15 -6.31 -5.38 13.76
N LEU A 16 -5.74 -5.20 12.57
CA LEU A 16 -6.00 -6.06 11.42
C LEU A 16 -5.57 -7.51 11.69
N LEU A 17 -4.41 -7.72 12.33
CA LEU A 17 -3.90 -9.06 12.66
C LEU A 17 -4.65 -9.74 13.82
N ALA A 18 -5.24 -8.97 14.72
CA ALA A 18 -6.05 -9.47 15.83
C ALA A 18 -7.49 -9.80 15.42
N CYS A 19 -7.95 -9.22 14.31
CA CYS A 19 -9.30 -9.41 13.80
C CYS A 19 -9.44 -10.80 13.15
N ALA A 20 -10.39 -11.59 13.64
CA ALA A 20 -10.70 -12.91 13.09
C ALA A 20 -11.98 -12.92 12.24
N ASP A 21 -12.68 -11.79 12.17
CA ASP A 21 -14.00 -11.64 11.54
C ASP A 21 -13.95 -10.67 10.37
N ASP A 22 -14.48 -11.09 9.22
CA ASP A 22 -14.44 -10.32 7.99
C ASP A 22 -15.31 -9.04 8.04
N GLU A 23 -16.38 -9.00 8.84
CA GLU A 23 -17.22 -7.82 9.00
C GLU A 23 -16.52 -6.76 9.87
N GLU A 24 -15.91 -7.19 10.97
CA GLU A 24 -15.08 -6.32 11.82
C GLU A 24 -13.87 -5.77 11.05
N LEU A 25 -13.22 -6.59 10.22
CA LEU A 25 -12.12 -6.16 9.36
C LEU A 25 -12.54 -5.01 8.43
N ASN A 26 -13.69 -5.15 7.76
CA ASN A 26 -14.22 -4.11 6.87
C ASN A 26 -14.51 -2.81 7.63
N ASN A 27 -15.08 -2.90 8.83
CA ASN A 27 -15.36 -1.74 9.67
C ASN A 27 -14.07 -1.02 10.10
N ILE A 28 -13.03 -1.77 10.49
CA ILE A 28 -11.72 -1.22 10.84
C ILE A 28 -11.12 -0.47 9.63
N LEU A 29 -11.14 -1.09 8.44
CA LEU A 29 -10.62 -0.46 7.22
C LEU A 29 -11.40 0.80 6.85
N GLN A 30 -12.73 0.79 6.97
CA GLN A 30 -13.57 1.97 6.71
C GLN A 30 -13.30 3.11 7.69
N ALA A 31 -13.16 2.81 8.98
CA ALA A 31 -12.88 3.80 10.01
C ALA A 31 -11.50 4.45 9.88
N ASN A 32 -10.55 3.78 9.22
CA ASN A 32 -9.17 4.21 9.10
C ASN A 32 -8.76 4.53 7.65
N GLN A 33 -9.72 4.78 6.75
CA GLN A 33 -9.41 5.06 5.32
C GLN A 33 -8.39 6.17 5.11
N GLU A 34 -8.37 7.19 5.99
CA GLU A 34 -7.40 8.29 5.92
C GLU A 34 -5.95 7.87 6.19
N LEU A 35 -5.76 6.73 6.89
CA LEU A 35 -4.46 6.13 7.16
C LEU A 35 -4.04 5.15 6.06
N ILE A 36 -4.96 4.72 5.19
CA ILE A 36 -4.66 3.79 4.11
C ILE A 36 -4.07 4.60 2.95
N ASP A 37 -2.75 4.72 2.96
CA ASP A 37 -1.97 5.42 1.95
C ASP A 37 -0.76 4.57 1.49
N PRO A 38 -0.01 4.96 0.45
CA PRO A 38 1.15 4.21 0.02
C PRO A 38 2.23 4.03 1.09
N GLN A 39 2.35 4.94 2.07
CA GLN A 39 3.30 4.82 3.17
C GLN A 39 2.84 3.74 4.17
N PHE A 40 1.54 3.65 4.46
CA PHE A 40 0.97 2.57 5.28
C PHE A 40 1.26 1.20 4.68
N LEU A 41 1.10 1.04 3.36
CA LEU A 41 1.43 -0.22 2.68
C LEU A 41 2.90 -0.62 2.85
N GLN A 42 3.81 0.35 2.81
CA GLN A 42 5.24 0.11 3.06
C GLN A 42 5.48 -0.35 4.52
N VAL A 43 4.74 0.20 5.48
CA VAL A 43 4.84 -0.23 6.89
C VAL A 43 4.29 -1.65 7.06
N MET A 44 3.20 -2.02 6.37
CA MET A 44 2.69 -3.39 6.36
C MET A 44 3.74 -4.40 5.88
N GLU A 45 4.47 -4.08 4.80
CA GLU A 45 5.53 -4.93 4.24
C GLU A 45 6.71 -5.10 5.22
N ASN A 46 7.13 -4.00 5.85
CA ASN A 46 8.20 -4.02 6.86
C ASN A 46 7.78 -4.85 8.08
N TYR A 47 6.53 -4.72 8.52
CA TYR A 47 5.99 -5.48 9.64
C TYR A 47 5.90 -6.98 9.31
N ALA A 48 5.44 -7.32 8.09
CA ALA A 48 5.42 -8.70 7.60
C ALA A 48 6.81 -9.34 7.58
N THR A 49 7.83 -8.59 7.15
CA THR A 49 9.22 -9.04 7.18
C THR A 49 9.69 -9.34 8.61
N GLY A 50 9.31 -8.50 9.58
CA GLY A 50 9.58 -8.74 11.01
C GLY A 50 8.87 -9.98 11.55
N LEU A 51 7.63 -10.25 11.11
CA LEU A 51 6.88 -11.45 11.48
C LEU A 51 7.54 -12.72 10.94
N GLU A 52 8.03 -12.72 9.70
CA GLU A 52 8.75 -13.88 9.14
C GLU A 52 10.04 -14.18 9.90
N GLN A 53 10.80 -13.14 10.27
CA GLN A 53 12.02 -13.31 11.06
C GLN A 53 11.74 -13.93 12.43
N GLN A 54 10.54 -13.71 12.98
CA GLN A 54 10.07 -14.33 14.22
C GLN A 54 9.46 -15.72 14.01
N GLY A 55 9.42 -16.22 12.78
CA GLY A 55 8.81 -17.50 12.41
C GLY A 55 7.29 -17.45 12.21
N ASN A 56 6.67 -16.27 12.27
CA ASN A 56 5.24 -16.07 12.07
C ASN A 56 4.89 -15.86 10.59
N ASN A 57 5.23 -16.86 9.78
CA ASN A 57 5.10 -16.80 8.32
C ASN A 57 3.65 -16.68 7.85
N ASN A 58 2.69 -17.25 8.60
CA ASN A 58 1.27 -17.18 8.23
C ASN A 58 0.75 -15.74 8.33
N ASN A 59 1.01 -15.06 9.44
CA ASN A 59 0.59 -13.67 9.61
C ASN A 59 1.33 -12.74 8.65
N ALA A 60 2.60 -13.02 8.36
CA ALA A 60 3.35 -12.27 7.36
C ALA A 60 2.74 -12.40 5.96
N ALA A 61 2.45 -13.63 5.50
CA ALA A 61 1.85 -13.88 4.21
C ALA A 61 0.46 -13.24 4.08
N TRP A 62 -0.35 -13.33 5.13
CA TRP A 62 -1.66 -12.68 5.20
C TRP A 62 -1.53 -11.15 5.10
N LEU A 63 -0.62 -10.55 5.86
CA LEU A 63 -0.42 -9.10 5.87
C LEU A 63 0.04 -8.57 4.51
N ARG A 64 0.95 -9.29 3.83
CA ARG A 64 1.37 -8.96 2.45
C ARG A 64 0.22 -9.05 1.46
N ASN A 65 -0.60 -10.09 1.55
CA ASN A 65 -1.76 -10.24 0.69
C ASN A 65 -2.74 -9.09 0.88
N MET A 66 -2.98 -8.67 2.12
CA MET A 66 -3.81 -7.51 2.43
C MET A 66 -3.23 -6.21 1.87
N ALA A 67 -1.92 -5.98 2.06
CA ALA A 67 -1.25 -4.80 1.50
C ALA A 67 -1.39 -4.73 -0.04
N GLN A 68 -1.32 -5.86 -0.73
CA GLN A 68 -1.55 -5.93 -2.18
C GLN A 68 -3.00 -5.57 -2.56
N GLN A 69 -3.99 -6.05 -1.82
CA GLN A 69 -5.40 -5.73 -2.06
C GLN A 69 -5.66 -4.22 -1.85
N LEU A 70 -5.14 -3.66 -0.76
CA LEU A 70 -5.24 -2.22 -0.48
C LEU A 70 -4.49 -1.39 -1.53
N GLY A 71 -3.35 -1.86 -2.02
CA GLY A 71 -2.62 -1.22 -3.12
C GLY A 71 -3.41 -1.15 -4.42
N GLN A 72 -4.18 -2.19 -4.75
CA GLN A 72 -5.09 -2.17 -5.90
C GLN A 72 -6.24 -1.17 -5.72
N TYR A 73 -6.71 -1.00 -4.49
CA TYR A 73 -7.74 -0.01 -4.16
C TYR A 73 -7.22 1.43 -4.29
N LEU A 74 -6.00 1.69 -3.82
CA LEU A 74 -5.36 3.01 -3.90
C LEU A 74 -4.93 3.39 -5.31
N ASN A 75 -4.58 2.41 -6.14
CA ASN A 75 -4.18 2.63 -7.52
C ASN A 75 -5.00 1.76 -8.49
N PRO A 76 -6.29 2.10 -8.73
CA PRO A 76 -7.13 1.35 -9.65
C PRO A 76 -6.63 1.42 -11.10
N GLN A 77 -5.85 2.46 -11.44
CA GLN A 77 -5.26 2.68 -12.76
C GLN A 77 -4.06 1.77 -13.06
N ALA A 78 -3.42 1.15 -12.04
CA ALA A 78 -2.37 0.15 -12.26
C ALA A 78 -2.85 -1.12 -12.98
N ARG A 79 -4.17 -1.33 -13.07
CA ARG A 79 -4.77 -2.42 -13.88
C ARG A 79 -4.86 -2.09 -15.37
N ASN A 80 -4.63 -0.84 -15.77
CA ASN A 80 -4.61 -0.41 -17.17
C ASN A 80 -3.15 -0.17 -17.58
N ILE A 81 -2.41 -1.25 -17.84
CA ILE A 81 -1.03 -1.17 -18.37
C ILE A 81 -0.97 -0.43 -19.73
N GLU A 82 -2.10 -0.09 -20.35
CA GLU A 82 -2.16 0.68 -21.60
C GLU A 82 -1.98 2.20 -21.43
N GLU A 83 -2.14 2.79 -20.23
CA GLU A 83 -2.08 4.25 -20.06
C GLU A 83 -0.70 4.77 -19.62
N TYR A 84 0.14 3.91 -19.04
CA TYR A 84 1.52 4.25 -18.66
C TYR A 84 2.42 4.50 -19.88
N GLU A 85 2.14 3.84 -21.02
CA GLU A 85 2.86 4.07 -22.27
C GLU A 85 2.51 5.44 -22.89
N ALA A 86 1.30 5.98 -22.63
CA ALA A 86 0.94 7.34 -23.04
C ALA A 86 1.62 8.42 -22.18
N PHE A 87 1.75 8.18 -20.87
CA PHE A 87 2.41 9.13 -19.97
C PHE A 87 3.93 9.21 -20.18
N LEU A 88 4.58 8.09 -20.55
CA LEU A 88 6.01 8.05 -20.87
C LEU A 88 6.34 8.55 -22.28
N THR A 89 5.36 8.64 -23.19
CA THR A 89 5.58 9.14 -24.57
C THR A 89 5.19 10.61 -24.77
N VAL A 90 4.37 11.19 -23.90
CA VAL A 90 3.99 12.63 -24.00
C VAL A 90 5.01 13.56 -23.30
N GLY A 91 6.04 13.01 -22.64
CA GLY A 91 7.11 13.79 -22.00
C GLY A 91 8.24 14.29 -22.90
N ASP A 92 8.29 13.92 -24.18
CA ASP A 92 9.44 14.22 -25.07
C ASP A 92 9.09 14.86 -26.42
N ILE A 93 7.91 15.47 -26.55
CA ILE A 93 7.58 16.29 -27.72
C ILE A 93 7.23 17.69 -27.26
N ASP A 94 8.25 18.43 -26.77
CA ASP A 94 8.45 19.86 -27.05
C ASP A 94 9.55 20.45 -26.14
N ASN A 95 10.81 20.08 -26.37
CA ASN A 95 11.92 20.97 -26.04
C ASN A 95 13.05 20.89 -27.07
N ARG A 96 12.99 21.84 -28.02
CA ARG A 96 14.05 22.36 -28.91
C ARG A 96 14.17 21.76 -30.31
N LEU A 97 13.47 22.41 -31.25
CA LEU A 97 14.21 23.01 -32.36
C LEU A 97 15.46 23.71 -31.80
N ARG A 98 16.64 23.36 -32.34
CA ARG A 98 17.86 24.20 -32.54
C ARG A 98 19.14 23.46 -32.18
N CYS A 99 19.70 22.77 -33.17
CA CYS A 99 21.08 22.91 -33.65
C CYS A 99 21.38 21.84 -34.73
N CYS A 100 21.03 22.14 -35.98
CA CYS A 100 21.76 21.88 -37.23
C CYS A 100 21.00 22.60 -38.35
#